data_AF-A0A352PMK2-F1
#
_entry.id   AF-A0A352PMK2-F1
#
_cell.length_a   1.000
_cell.length_b   1.000
_cell.length_c   1.000
_cell.angle_alpha   90.00
_cell.angle_beta   90.00
_cell.angle_gamma   90.00
#
_symmetry.space_group_name_H-M   'P 1'
#
loop_
_entity.id
_entity.type
_entity.pdbx_description
1 polymer ?
#
loop_
_entity_poly.entity_id
_entity_poly.type
_entity_poly.pdbx_seq_one_letter_code
_entity_poly.pdbx_strand_id
1 'polypeptide(L)'
;MEYINLYNPIELNKYIKSLIKDNDMYYIVIDEIQNVYDIINPVLTEGKIVKAKKNDEDRIGFVQVVLGLMKIKNVDLYITGSNSRFLSKDILTDFRDRGDEIHVLPLSFEEYANARRIDLEKAYEEYSLYGGMPRTLFYDDIKEKEKYISNLYHLTYTKDILDRHDESKYNELDSLTAVVASNVGSLINPNTIANTYKSEDKNPVNTQTIY
;
A
#
# COMPACT_ATOMS: atom_id res chain seq x y z
N MET A 1 -14.51 13.40 -12.04
CA MET A 1 -14.83 12.11 -11.38
C MET A 1 -15.44 11.16 -12.42
N GLU A 2 -14.73 10.86 -13.51
CA GLU A 2 -15.33 10.17 -14.68
C GLU A 2 -15.45 8.65 -14.49
N TYR A 3 -14.77 8.07 -13.49
CA TYR A 3 -14.68 6.62 -13.30
C TYR A 3 -15.08 6.13 -11.91
N ILE A 4 -15.75 6.97 -11.10
CA ILE A 4 -16.13 6.59 -9.72
C ILE A 4 -17.05 5.36 -9.68
N ASN A 5 -17.81 5.14 -10.74
CA ASN A 5 -18.68 3.97 -10.90
C ASN A 5 -17.88 2.67 -11.02
N LEU A 6 -16.62 2.71 -11.46
CA LEU A 6 -15.75 1.54 -11.58
C LEU A 6 -15.24 1.03 -10.22
N TYR A 7 -15.51 1.73 -9.11
CA TYR A 7 -15.32 1.17 -7.77
C TYR A 7 -16.38 0.12 -7.43
N ASN A 8 -17.46 0.04 -8.21
CA ASN A 8 -18.41 -1.06 -8.15
C ASN A 8 -17.86 -2.27 -8.94
N PRO A 9 -17.77 -3.47 -8.33
CA PRO A 9 -17.20 -4.64 -9.00
C PRO A 9 -18.00 -5.08 -10.23
N ILE A 10 -19.32 -4.90 -10.25
CA ILE A 10 -20.16 -5.27 -11.39
C ILE A 10 -19.92 -4.33 -12.56
N GLU A 11 -19.93 -3.02 -12.31
CA GLU A 11 -19.70 -2.01 -13.34
C GLU A 11 -18.28 -2.10 -13.90
N LEU A 12 -17.28 -2.36 -13.04
CA LEU A 12 -15.90 -2.63 -13.47
C LEU A 12 -15.83 -3.81 -14.43
N ASN A 13 -16.37 -4.96 -14.04
CA ASN A 13 -16.37 -6.16 -14.88
C ASN A 13 -17.12 -5.93 -16.21
N LYS A 14 -18.26 -5.22 -16.17
CA LYS A 14 -19.04 -4.90 -17.38
C LYS A 14 -18.27 -3.96 -18.31
N TYR A 15 -17.66 -2.92 -17.75
CA TYR A 15 -16.86 -1.96 -18.49
C TYR A 15 -15.69 -2.66 -19.19
N ILE A 16 -14.90 -3.43 -18.46
CA ILE A 16 -13.77 -4.18 -19.03
C ILE A 16 -14.22 -5.12 -20.15
N LYS A 17 -15.28 -5.90 -19.92
CA LYS A 17 -15.82 -6.80 -20.95
C LYS A 17 -16.35 -6.08 -22.18
N SER A 18 -16.85 -4.86 -22.05
CA SER A 18 -17.30 -4.06 -23.19
C SER A 18 -16.16 -3.58 -24.10
N LEU A 19 -14.93 -3.56 -23.58
CA LEU A 19 -13.73 -3.20 -24.33
C LEU A 19 -13.14 -4.39 -25.13
N ILE A 20 -13.47 -5.62 -24.72
CA ILE A 20 -13.04 -6.86 -25.41
C ILE A 20 -14.06 -7.17 -26.51
N LYS A 21 -13.72 -6.89 -27.77
CA LYS A 21 -14.68 -6.94 -28.90
C LYS A 21 -14.45 -8.07 -29.88
N ASP A 22 -13.26 -8.65 -29.86
CA ASP A 22 -12.79 -9.65 -30.79
C ASP A 22 -11.94 -10.69 -30.05
N ASN A 23 -11.30 -11.57 -30.82
CA ASN A 23 -10.46 -12.66 -30.31
C ASN A 23 -8.97 -12.29 -30.29
N ASP A 24 -8.61 -11.01 -30.53
CA ASP A 24 -7.22 -10.57 -30.42
C ASP A 24 -6.77 -10.54 -28.96
N MET A 25 -5.47 -10.57 -28.71
CA MET A 25 -4.95 -10.55 -27.33
C MET A 25 -5.10 -9.16 -26.70
N TYR A 26 -5.73 -9.10 -25.53
CA TYR A 26 -5.88 -7.90 -24.71
C TYR A 26 -4.98 -7.99 -23.48
N TYR A 27 -4.18 -6.95 -23.26
CA TYR A 27 -3.39 -6.77 -22.04
C TYR A 27 -4.09 -5.75 -21.15
N ILE A 28 -4.58 -6.19 -20.00
CA ILE A 28 -5.39 -5.36 -19.11
C ILE A 28 -4.57 -5.07 -17.86
N VAL A 29 -4.31 -3.79 -17.60
CA VAL A 29 -3.65 -3.33 -16.38
C VAL A 29 -4.69 -2.61 -15.51
N ILE A 30 -4.94 -3.14 -14.31
CA ILE A 30 -5.83 -2.51 -13.34
C ILE A 30 -5.00 -1.97 -12.19
N ASP A 31 -4.96 -0.64 -12.08
CA ASP A 31 -4.26 0.04 -11.01
C ASP A 31 -5.15 0.16 -9.77
N GLU A 32 -4.56 0.02 -8.59
CA GLU A 32 -5.22 0.27 -7.29
C GLU A 32 -6.55 -0.51 -7.12
N ILE A 33 -6.54 -1.80 -7.51
CA ILE A 33 -7.73 -2.67 -7.53
C ILE A 33 -8.43 -2.76 -6.17
N GLN A 34 -7.69 -2.55 -5.08
CA GLN A 34 -8.23 -2.55 -3.71
C GLN A 34 -9.21 -1.40 -3.42
N ASN A 35 -9.34 -0.41 -4.31
CA ASN A 35 -10.37 0.64 -4.21
C ASN A 35 -11.77 0.13 -4.59
N VAL A 36 -11.87 -1.02 -5.26
CA VAL A 36 -13.15 -1.67 -5.55
C VAL A 36 -13.74 -2.19 -4.24
N TYR A 37 -14.93 -1.71 -3.88
CA TYR A 37 -15.59 -2.11 -2.64
C TYR A 37 -16.39 -3.41 -2.81
N ASP A 38 -16.55 -4.14 -1.72
CA ASP A 38 -17.38 -5.34 -1.71
C ASP A 38 -18.87 -4.99 -1.66
N ILE A 39 -19.68 -5.75 -2.37
CA ILE A 39 -21.15 -5.71 -2.35
C ILE A 39 -21.71 -7.06 -1.93
N ILE A 40 -22.91 -7.06 -1.36
CA ILE A 40 -23.66 -8.31 -1.12
C ILE A 40 -24.04 -8.86 -2.49
N ASN A 41 -23.94 -10.17 -2.67
CA ASN A 41 -24.34 -10.82 -3.92
C ASN A 41 -25.76 -10.35 -4.33
N PRO A 42 -25.93 -9.71 -5.50
CA PRO A 42 -27.22 -9.16 -5.92
C PRO A 42 -28.34 -10.21 -6.02
N VAL A 43 -27.99 -11.49 -6.16
CA VAL A 43 -28.94 -12.60 -6.11
C VAL A 43 -29.69 -12.65 -4.77
N LEU A 44 -29.03 -12.25 -3.67
CA LEU A 44 -29.59 -12.24 -2.32
C LEU A 44 -30.33 -10.93 -1.99
N THR A 45 -30.22 -9.91 -2.83
CA THR A 45 -30.80 -8.57 -2.60
C THR A 45 -31.81 -8.17 -3.68
N GLU A 46 -32.34 -9.15 -4.43
CA GLU A 46 -33.29 -8.93 -5.53
C GLU A 46 -32.75 -7.93 -6.59
N GLY A 47 -31.45 -8.01 -6.89
CA GLY A 47 -30.77 -7.16 -7.86
C GLY A 47 -30.32 -5.81 -7.33
N LYS A 48 -30.53 -5.50 -6.04
CA LYS A 48 -30.11 -4.22 -5.45
C LYS A 48 -28.63 -4.24 -5.09
N ILE A 49 -27.90 -3.20 -5.51
CA ILE A 49 -26.50 -3.02 -5.12
C ILE A 49 -26.46 -2.52 -3.68
N VAL A 50 -25.99 -3.38 -2.76
CA VAL A 50 -25.82 -3.05 -1.34
C VAL A 50 -24.36 -3.27 -0.97
N LYS A 51 -23.70 -2.26 -0.39
CA LYS A 51 -22.31 -2.41 0.09
C LYS A 51 -22.25 -3.45 1.20
N ALA A 52 -21.32 -4.39 1.11
CA ALA A 52 -21.16 -5.45 2.08
C ALA A 52 -20.28 -5.03 3.26
N LYS A 53 -20.66 -5.47 4.45
CA LYS A 53 -19.89 -5.42 5.69
C LYS A 53 -18.99 -6.64 5.80
N LYS A 54 -17.99 -6.57 6.69
CA LYS A 54 -16.98 -7.63 6.87
C LYS A 54 -17.56 -9.00 7.25
N ASN A 55 -18.76 -9.03 7.87
CA ASN A 55 -19.40 -10.25 8.36
C ASN A 55 -20.48 -10.81 7.42
N ASP A 56 -20.66 -10.23 6.24
CA ASP A 56 -21.63 -10.75 5.27
C ASP A 56 -21.08 -12.02 4.62
N GLU A 57 -21.91 -13.06 4.49
CA GLU A 57 -21.47 -14.40 4.07
C GLU A 57 -21.12 -14.50 2.58
N ASP A 58 -21.90 -13.85 1.70
CA ASP A 58 -21.71 -13.90 0.24
C ASP A 58 -21.48 -12.50 -0.33
N ARG A 59 -20.22 -12.23 -0.63
CA ARG A 59 -19.71 -10.92 -1.03
C ARG A 59 -19.06 -11.01 -2.39
N ILE A 60 -19.38 -10.04 -3.25
CA ILE A 60 -18.73 -9.83 -4.52
C ILE A 60 -17.83 -8.61 -4.37
N GLY A 61 -16.53 -8.82 -4.50
CA GLY A 61 -15.51 -7.79 -4.52
C GLY A 61 -14.65 -7.88 -5.78
N PHE A 62 -13.45 -7.32 -5.72
CA PHE A 62 -12.52 -7.38 -6.84
C PHE A 62 -12.05 -8.80 -7.15
N VAL A 63 -11.98 -9.69 -6.16
CA VAL A 63 -11.52 -11.08 -6.33
C VAL A 63 -12.38 -11.79 -7.38
N GLN A 64 -13.71 -11.67 -7.28
CA GLN A 64 -14.65 -12.29 -8.23
C GLN A 64 -14.53 -11.67 -9.62
N VAL A 65 -14.23 -10.36 -9.72
CA VAL A 65 -14.00 -9.68 -11.00
C VAL A 65 -12.75 -10.24 -11.68
N VAL A 66 -11.63 -10.29 -10.96
CA VAL A 66 -10.35 -10.82 -11.45
C VAL A 66 -10.52 -12.28 -11.89
N LEU A 67 -11.08 -13.14 -11.04
CA LEU A 67 -11.33 -14.55 -11.37
C LEU A 67 -12.27 -14.72 -12.58
N GLY A 68 -13.18 -13.77 -12.81
CA GLY A 68 -14.07 -13.75 -13.98
C GLY A 68 -13.34 -13.37 -15.26
N LEU A 69 -12.44 -12.40 -15.19
CA LEU A 69 -11.65 -11.93 -16.33
C LEU A 69 -10.57 -12.95 -16.75
N MET A 70 -9.95 -13.63 -15.79
CA MET A 70 -8.95 -14.68 -16.05
C MET A 70 -9.48 -15.88 -16.85
N LYS A 71 -10.80 -16.06 -16.93
CA LYS A 71 -11.42 -17.12 -17.74
C LYS A 71 -11.51 -16.76 -19.23
N ILE A 72 -11.25 -15.50 -19.59
CA ILE A 72 -11.30 -15.04 -20.98
C ILE A 72 -9.96 -15.40 -21.64
N LYS A 73 -10.01 -16.26 -22.67
CA LYS A 73 -8.79 -16.87 -23.26
C LYS A 73 -7.83 -15.86 -23.88
N ASN A 74 -8.35 -14.76 -24.39
CA ASN A 74 -7.58 -13.72 -25.08
C ASN A 74 -7.31 -12.50 -24.19
N VAL A 75 -7.28 -12.69 -22.86
CA VAL A 75 -6.97 -11.65 -21.89
C VAL A 75 -5.76 -12.07 -21.06
N ASP A 76 -4.79 -11.18 -21.00
CA ASP A 76 -3.68 -11.22 -20.06
C ASP A 76 -3.84 -10.07 -19.05
N LEU A 77 -3.79 -10.39 -17.76
CA LEU A 77 -4.28 -9.52 -16.69
C LEU A 77 -3.17 -9.19 -15.69
N TYR A 78 -2.93 -7.90 -15.50
CA TYR A 78 -1.96 -7.34 -14.58
C TYR A 78 -2.71 -6.45 -13.59
N ILE A 79 -2.49 -6.69 -12.31
CA ILE A 79 -3.16 -5.96 -11.23
C ILE A 79 -2.12 -5.36 -10.30
N THR A 80 -2.34 -4.13 -9.87
CA THR A 80 -1.51 -3.47 -8.86
C THR A 80 -2.35 -3.16 -7.62
N GLY A 81 -1.68 -3.07 -6.48
CA GLY A 81 -2.27 -2.56 -5.26
C GLY A 81 -1.19 -2.06 -4.31
N SER A 82 -1.40 -0.89 -3.72
CA SER A 82 -0.46 -0.23 -2.81
C SER A 82 -0.60 -0.66 -1.34
N ASN A 83 -1.57 -1.52 -1.01
CA ASN A 83 -1.91 -1.88 0.38
C ASN A 83 -1.57 -3.34 0.70
N SER A 84 -0.98 -3.57 1.87
CA SER A 84 -0.75 -4.91 2.45
C SER A 84 -2.03 -5.73 2.69
N ARG A 85 -3.23 -5.11 2.71
CA ARG A 85 -4.52 -5.84 2.67
C ARG A 85 -4.71 -6.61 1.36
N PHE A 86 -4.23 -6.09 0.22
CA PHE A 86 -4.24 -6.81 -1.05
C PHE A 86 -3.39 -8.09 -0.97
N LEU A 87 -2.27 -8.00 -0.24
CA LEU A 87 -1.35 -9.10 0.08
C LEU A 87 -1.82 -9.93 1.29
N SER A 88 -3.05 -9.73 1.79
CA SER A 88 -3.53 -10.53 2.91
C SER A 88 -3.59 -12.01 2.50
N LYS A 89 -3.25 -12.89 3.44
CA LYS A 89 -3.22 -14.34 3.19
C LYS A 89 -4.52 -14.85 2.59
N ASP A 90 -5.65 -14.22 2.90
CA ASP A 90 -6.98 -14.60 2.40
C ASP A 90 -7.07 -14.39 0.88
N ILE A 91 -6.71 -13.19 0.40
CA ILE A 91 -6.69 -12.87 -1.04
C ILE A 91 -5.67 -13.73 -1.78
N LEU A 92 -4.48 -13.93 -1.20
CA LEU A 92 -3.47 -14.82 -1.78
C LEU A 92 -3.92 -16.29 -1.82
N THR A 93 -4.81 -16.71 -0.92
CA THR A 93 -5.38 -18.07 -0.96
C THR A 93 -6.34 -18.23 -2.13
N ASP A 94 -7.13 -17.20 -2.43
CA ASP A 94 -8.05 -17.21 -3.58
C ASP A 94 -7.32 -17.25 -4.94
N PHE A 95 -6.10 -16.71 -4.99
CA PHE A 95 -5.27 -16.62 -6.20
C PHE A 95 -4.12 -17.63 -6.29
N ARG A 96 -3.89 -18.44 -5.26
CA ARG A 96 -2.62 -19.17 -5.02
C ARG A 96 -2.12 -20.06 -6.17
N ASP A 97 -3.01 -20.56 -7.02
CA ASP A 97 -2.68 -21.40 -8.18
C ASP A 97 -3.05 -20.76 -9.53
N ARG A 98 -3.32 -19.45 -9.55
CA ARG A 98 -3.93 -18.78 -10.72
C ARG A 98 -3.15 -17.58 -11.22
N GLY A 99 -2.15 -17.09 -10.50
CA GLY A 99 -1.32 -15.98 -10.95
C GLY A 99 0.03 -15.93 -10.24
N ASP A 100 0.94 -15.13 -10.81
CA ASP A 100 2.24 -14.84 -10.22
C ASP A 100 2.18 -13.53 -9.43
N GLU A 101 2.87 -13.53 -8.28
CA GLU A 101 2.96 -12.36 -7.41
C GLU A 101 4.35 -11.73 -7.51
N ILE A 102 4.39 -10.44 -7.83
CA ILE A 102 5.64 -9.68 -7.92
C ILE A 102 5.64 -8.61 -6.82
N HIS A 103 6.54 -8.78 -5.85
CA HIS A 103 6.77 -7.79 -4.82
C HIS A 103 7.73 -6.72 -5.33
N VAL A 104 7.24 -5.48 -5.46
CA VAL A 104 8.06 -4.33 -5.84
C VAL A 104 8.59 -3.67 -4.57
N LEU A 105 9.90 -3.77 -4.35
CA LEU A 105 10.60 -3.15 -3.23
C LEU A 105 11.23 -1.81 -3.63
N PRO A 106 11.58 -0.95 -2.67
CA PRO A 106 12.51 0.16 -2.94
C PRO A 106 13.81 -0.37 -3.55
N LEU A 107 14.50 0.51 -4.29
CA LEU A 107 15.76 0.16 -4.92
C LEU A 107 16.77 -0.27 -3.87
N SER A 108 17.50 -1.34 -4.17
CA SER A 108 18.74 -1.67 -3.47
C SER A 108 19.79 -0.57 -3.73
N PHE A 109 20.83 -0.53 -2.90
CA PHE A 109 21.93 0.41 -3.10
C PHE A 109 22.60 0.21 -4.48
N GLU A 110 22.75 -1.04 -4.91
CA GLU A 110 23.33 -1.36 -6.23
C GLU A 110 22.47 -0.78 -7.36
N GLU A 111 21.16 -1.00 -7.34
CA GLU A 111 20.23 -0.43 -8.32
C GLU A 111 20.25 1.10 -8.28
N TYR A 112 20.30 1.68 -7.08
CA TYR A 112 20.36 3.13 -6.88
C TYR A 112 21.63 3.73 -7.47
N ALA A 113 22.80 3.18 -7.13
CA ALA A 113 24.09 3.67 -7.62
C ALA A 113 24.19 3.56 -9.15
N ASN A 114 23.74 2.43 -9.71
CA ASN A 114 23.70 2.21 -11.15
C ASN A 114 22.76 3.18 -11.87
N ALA A 115 21.62 3.51 -11.27
CA ALA A 115 20.64 4.44 -11.83
C ALA A 115 21.07 5.92 -11.70
N ARG A 116 21.65 6.30 -10.56
CA ARG A 116 22.07 7.68 -10.26
C ARG A 116 23.31 8.10 -11.06
N ARG A 117 24.20 7.15 -11.38
CA ARG A 117 25.41 7.37 -12.21
C ARG A 117 26.32 8.49 -11.69
N ILE A 118 26.44 8.62 -10.38
CA ILE A 118 27.36 9.52 -9.70
C ILE A 118 28.52 8.73 -9.07
N ASP A 119 29.45 9.45 -8.47
CA ASP A 119 30.51 8.85 -7.66
C ASP A 119 29.93 7.94 -6.56
N LEU A 120 30.55 6.78 -6.34
CA LEU A 120 30.02 5.74 -5.45
C LEU A 120 29.91 6.23 -4.00
N GLU A 121 30.86 7.05 -3.54
CA GLU A 121 30.85 7.61 -2.18
C GLU A 121 29.64 8.54 -2.00
N LYS A 122 29.40 9.42 -2.99
CA LYS A 122 28.23 10.31 -2.99
C LYS A 122 26.92 9.55 -3.11
N ALA A 123 26.86 8.51 -3.93
CA ALA A 123 25.67 7.66 -4.04
C ALA A 123 25.37 6.99 -2.71
N TYR A 124 26.41 6.51 -2.00
CA TYR A 124 26.26 5.90 -0.69
C TYR A 124 25.76 6.90 0.35
N GLU A 125 26.30 8.12 0.38
CA GLU A 125 25.82 9.19 1.26
C GLU A 125 24.35 9.53 1.01
N GLU A 126 23.96 9.74 -0.26
CA GLU A 126 22.57 10.03 -0.62
C GLU A 126 21.63 8.87 -0.25
N TYR A 127 22.01 7.63 -0.59
CA TYR A 127 21.22 6.44 -0.29
C TYR A 127 21.09 6.20 1.22
N SER A 128 22.14 6.42 1.99
CA SER A 128 22.13 6.23 3.45
C SER A 128 21.21 7.24 4.15
N LEU A 129 21.08 8.44 3.60
CA LEU A 129 20.26 9.51 4.18
C LEU A 129 18.80 9.48 3.70
N TYR A 130 18.57 9.22 2.41
CA TYR A 130 17.26 9.36 1.78
C TYR A 130 16.63 8.02 1.36
N GLY A 131 17.37 6.91 1.50
CA GLY A 131 16.92 5.57 1.16
C GLY A 131 16.80 5.31 -0.34
N GLY A 132 16.32 4.10 -0.67
CA GLY A 132 16.17 3.60 -2.03
C GLY A 132 14.83 3.92 -2.72
N MET A 133 14.04 4.87 -2.22
CA MET A 133 12.75 5.18 -2.82
C MET A 133 12.94 5.68 -4.26
N PRO A 134 12.36 5.05 -5.31
CA PRO A 134 12.71 5.34 -6.70
C PRO A 134 12.63 6.81 -7.10
N ARG A 135 11.69 7.56 -6.50
CA ARG A 135 11.50 8.98 -6.82
C ARG A 135 12.66 9.87 -6.37
N THR A 136 13.47 9.44 -5.40
CA THR A 136 14.64 10.23 -4.92
C THR A 136 15.72 10.35 -5.99
N LEU A 137 15.76 9.44 -6.97
CA LEU A 137 16.70 9.51 -8.10
C LEU A 137 16.51 10.74 -8.98
N PHE A 138 15.28 11.25 -9.06
CA PHE A 138 14.90 12.36 -9.95
C PHE A 138 15.05 13.74 -9.31
N TYR A 139 15.41 13.81 -8.03
CA TYR A 139 15.67 15.07 -7.35
C TYR A 139 17.17 15.28 -7.24
N ASP A 140 17.64 16.46 -7.62
CA ASP A 140 19.03 16.87 -7.39
C ASP A 140 19.14 17.76 -6.14
N ASP A 141 18.10 18.53 -5.81
CA ASP A 141 18.06 19.33 -4.59
C ASP A 141 17.73 18.46 -3.37
N ILE A 142 18.56 18.60 -2.34
CA ILE A 142 18.38 17.95 -1.04
C ILE A 142 17.01 18.28 -0.44
N LYS A 143 16.56 19.54 -0.53
CA LYS A 143 15.28 19.94 0.07
C LYS A 143 14.09 19.26 -0.59
N GLU A 144 14.18 18.98 -1.90
CA GLU A 144 13.13 18.25 -2.61
C GLU A 144 13.10 16.77 -2.19
N LYS A 145 14.26 16.15 -1.99
CA LYS A 145 14.36 14.78 -1.44
C LYS A 145 13.76 14.71 -0.05
N GLU A 146 14.15 15.59 0.85
CA GLU A 146 13.64 15.65 2.23
C GLU A 146 12.13 15.85 2.26
N LYS A 147 11.62 16.80 1.47
CA LYS A 147 10.19 17.06 1.37
C LYS A 147 9.44 15.86 0.82
N TYR A 148 9.98 15.17 -0.19
CA TYR A 148 9.37 13.97 -0.74
C TYR A 148 9.31 12.84 0.28
N ILE A 149 10.42 12.54 0.95
CA ILE A 149 10.50 11.47 1.95
C ILE A 149 9.61 11.79 3.15
N SER A 150 9.60 13.02 3.64
CA SER A 150 8.69 13.46 4.72
C SER A 150 7.23 13.31 4.30
N ASN A 151 6.85 13.77 3.10
CA ASN A 151 5.49 13.59 2.60
C ASN A 151 5.12 12.12 2.42
N LEU A 152 6.04 11.29 1.93
CA LEU A 152 5.81 9.86 1.78
C LEU A 152 5.60 9.21 3.15
N TYR A 153 6.44 9.54 4.13
CA TYR A 153 6.29 9.09 5.51
C TYR A 153 4.91 9.47 6.04
N HIS A 154 4.52 10.75 5.98
CA HIS A 154 3.19 11.16 6.45
C HIS A 154 2.06 10.47 5.68
N LEU A 155 2.11 10.41 4.34
CA LEU A 155 1.04 9.76 3.57
C LEU A 155 0.90 8.28 3.89
N THR A 156 2.00 7.53 3.97
CA THR A 156 1.97 6.11 4.29
C THR A 156 1.57 5.90 5.76
N TYR A 157 2.20 6.62 6.68
CA TYR A 157 1.98 6.48 8.13
C TYR A 157 0.58 6.92 8.54
N THR A 158 0.16 8.11 8.13
CA THR A 158 -1.16 8.66 8.42
C THR A 158 -2.26 7.79 7.82
N LYS A 159 -2.12 7.32 6.57
CA LYS A 159 -3.13 6.47 5.94
C LYS A 159 -3.22 5.10 6.61
N ASP A 160 -2.10 4.45 6.91
CA ASP A 160 -2.12 3.11 7.49
C ASP A 160 -2.54 3.08 8.97
N ILE A 161 -2.27 4.14 9.74
CA ILE A 161 -2.61 4.21 11.17
C ILE A 161 -4.02 4.78 11.38
N LEU A 162 -4.42 5.86 10.70
CA LEU A 162 -5.75 6.44 10.87
C LEU A 162 -6.86 5.53 10.32
N ASP A 163 -6.59 4.76 9.25
CA ASP A 163 -7.56 3.78 8.75
C ASP A 163 -7.76 2.60 9.71
N ARG A 164 -6.91 2.45 10.76
CA ARG A 164 -6.92 1.32 11.71
C ARG A 164 -7.15 1.72 13.17
N HIS A 165 -6.87 2.96 13.58
CA HIS A 165 -6.89 3.41 14.99
C HIS A 165 -7.36 4.87 15.17
N ASP A 166 -7.92 5.17 16.35
CA ASP A 166 -8.36 6.52 16.76
C ASP A 166 -7.21 7.56 16.71
N GLU A 167 -7.58 8.82 16.42
CA GLU A 167 -6.67 9.97 16.31
C GLU A 167 -5.72 10.15 17.52
N SER A 168 -6.10 9.68 18.71
CA SER A 168 -5.26 9.76 19.92
C SER A 168 -3.97 8.93 19.84
N LYS A 169 -3.99 7.79 19.13
CA LYS A 169 -2.80 6.94 18.96
C LYS A 169 -1.80 7.49 17.96
N TYR A 170 -2.23 8.39 17.07
CA TYR A 170 -1.36 9.01 16.07
C TYR A 170 -0.26 9.86 16.72
N ASN A 171 -0.64 10.71 17.69
CA ASN A 171 0.33 11.58 18.38
C ASN A 171 1.36 10.75 19.16
N GLU A 172 0.94 9.65 19.78
CA GLU A 172 1.87 8.80 20.52
C GLU A 172 2.88 8.11 19.61
N LEU A 173 2.43 7.70 18.44
CA LEU A 173 3.23 7.01 17.43
C LEU A 173 4.22 7.97 16.73
N ASP A 174 3.80 9.21 16.44
CA ASP A 174 4.67 10.24 15.86
C ASP A 174 5.78 10.65 16.85
N SER A 175 5.43 10.87 18.12
CA SER A 175 6.39 11.12 19.21
C SER A 175 7.39 9.96 19.37
N LEU A 176 6.91 8.71 19.33
CA LEU A 176 7.77 7.52 19.39
C LEU A 176 8.76 7.47 18.22
N THR A 177 8.28 7.79 17.02
CA THR A 177 9.10 7.75 15.81
C THR A 177 10.15 8.86 15.82
N ALA A 178 9.81 10.06 16.29
CA ALA A 178 10.76 11.15 16.51
C ALA A 178 11.86 10.76 17.52
N VAL A 179 11.49 10.04 18.59
CA VAL A 179 12.44 9.49 19.57
C VAL A 179 13.37 8.45 18.94
N VAL A 180 12.85 7.53 18.12
CA VAL A 180 13.70 6.54 17.43
C VAL A 180 14.63 7.22 16.42
N ALA A 181 14.12 8.19 15.66
CA ALA A 181 14.90 8.95 14.69
C ALA A 181 16.01 9.79 15.35
N SER A 182 15.75 10.37 16.52
CA SER A 182 16.77 11.12 17.28
C SER A 182 17.84 10.23 17.92
N ASN A 183 17.60 8.91 18.00
CA ASN A 183 18.52 7.93 18.57
C ASN A 183 19.22 7.06 17.52
N VAL A 184 19.13 7.37 16.23
CA VAL A 184 19.85 6.65 15.16
C VAL A 184 21.36 6.72 15.42
N GLY A 185 21.97 5.57 15.72
CA GLY A 185 23.39 5.43 16.05
C GLY A 185 23.70 5.14 17.53
N SER A 186 22.70 5.11 18.40
CA SER A 186 22.82 4.71 19.81
C SER A 186 22.21 3.34 20.07
N LEU A 187 22.69 2.60 21.08
CA LEU A 187 22.09 1.33 21.50
C LEU A 187 20.68 1.58 22.06
N ILE A 188 19.67 1.21 21.30
CA ILE A 188 18.27 1.39 21.67
C ILE A 188 17.83 0.19 22.51
N ASN A 189 17.24 0.43 23.68
CA ASN A 189 16.49 -0.59 24.42
C ASN A 189 15.07 -0.07 24.73
N PRO A 190 14.07 -0.95 24.91
CA PRO A 190 12.68 -0.56 25.15
C PRO A 190 12.49 0.41 26.33
N ASN A 191 13.34 0.32 27.36
CA ASN A 191 13.29 1.22 28.52
C ASN A 191 13.81 2.62 28.19
N THR A 192 14.85 2.73 27.35
CA THR A 192 15.37 4.02 26.87
C THR A 192 14.31 4.73 26.04
N ILE A 193 13.64 4.02 25.14
CA ILE A 193 12.52 4.56 24.35
C ILE A 193 11.38 5.04 25.26
N ALA A 194 10.95 4.21 26.22
CA ALA A 194 9.88 4.56 27.16
C ALA A 194 10.24 5.75 28.07
N ASN A 195 11.51 5.88 28.47
CA ASN A 195 11.99 6.97 29.30
C ASN A 195 12.12 8.28 28.53
N THR A 196 12.62 8.25 27.29
CA THR A 196 12.70 9.43 26.43
C THR A 196 11.30 9.92 26.06
N TYR A 197 10.39 8.99 25.76
CA TYR A 197 8.99 9.30 25.54
C TYR A 197 8.34 10.01 26.74
N LYS A 198 8.53 9.49 27.96
CA LYS A 198 8.05 10.13 29.21
C LYS A 198 8.67 11.50 29.47
N SER A 199 9.86 11.77 28.95
CA SER A 199 10.54 13.06 29.15
C SER A 199 10.09 14.15 28.18
N GLU A 200 9.71 13.78 26.95
CA GLU A 200 9.28 14.74 25.92
C GLU A 200 7.77 14.94 25.88
N ASP A 201 6.99 13.88 26.08
CA ASP A 201 5.53 13.93 26.04
C ASP A 201 4.97 13.52 27.41
N LYS A 202 4.29 14.44 28.09
CA LYS A 202 3.93 14.36 29.53
C LYS A 202 2.88 13.28 29.86
N ASN A 203 2.68 12.28 29.02
CA ASN A 203 1.77 11.16 29.24
C ASN A 203 2.53 9.81 29.27
N PRO A 204 2.32 8.97 30.29
CA PRO A 204 3.05 7.72 30.44
C PRO A 204 2.52 6.65 29.46
N VAL A 205 3.30 6.33 28.42
CA VAL A 205 3.07 5.12 27.63
C VAL A 205 3.48 3.89 28.46
N ASN A 206 2.58 2.92 28.56
CA ASN A 206 2.80 1.69 29.29
C ASN A 206 3.65 0.72 28.44
N THR A 207 4.64 0.08 29.07
CA THR A 207 5.62 -0.86 28.49
C THR A 207 5.01 -2.03 27.69
N GLN A 208 3.71 -2.30 27.87
CA GLN A 208 2.97 -3.29 27.08
C GLN A 208 2.65 -2.85 25.64
N THR A 209 2.80 -1.57 25.30
CA THR A 209 2.57 -1.05 23.94
C THR A 209 3.81 -1.21 23.04
N ILE A 210 4.97 -1.49 23.65
CA ILE A 210 6.28 -1.60 22.98
C ILE A 210 6.63 -3.07 22.67
N TYR A 211 5.87 -4.04 23.20
CA TYR A 211 6.00 -5.48 22.94
C TYR A 211 4.90 -6.00 22.02
#